data_AF-A0A850R003-F1
#
_entry.id   AF-A0A850R003-F1
#
_cell.length_a   1.000
_cell.length_b   1.000
_cell.length_c   1.000
_cell.angle_alpha   90.00
_cell.angle_beta   90.00
_cell.angle_gamma   90.00
#
_symmetry.space_group_name_H-M   'P 1'
#
loop_
_entity.id
_entity.type
_entity.pdbx_description
1 polymer ?
#
loop_
_entity_poly.entity_id
_entity_poly.type
_entity_poly.pdbx_seq_one_letter_code
_entity_poly.pdbx_strand_id
1 'polypeptide(L)' 'IGISGCLSNDCDVVHEHGIDAVFSVVPRSVTLAEALRDAAFNVELTARNVAAMYRLSR' A
#
# COMPACT_ATOMS: atom_id res chain seq x y z
N ILE A 1 1.39 -5.21 -8.66
CA ILE A 1 1.35 -4.65 -7.29
C ILE A 1 0.66 -3.28 -7.29
N GLY A 2 -0.30 -3.06 -6.39
CA GLY A 2 -0.91 -1.75 -6.14
C GLY A 2 -0.54 -1.19 -4.75
N ILE A 3 -0.42 0.14 -4.65
CA ILE A 3 -0.16 0.87 -3.40
C ILE A 3 -1.27 1.92 -3.25
N SER A 4 -2.07 1.81 -2.18
CA SER A 4 -3.27 2.64 -1.97
C SER A 4 -3.28 3.27 -0.58
N GLY A 5 -3.96 4.43 -0.44
CA GLY A 5 -4.24 5.08 0.84
C GLY A 5 -4.89 4.13 1.84
N CYS A 6 -5.99 3.52 1.42
CA CYS A 6 -6.77 2.54 2.15
C CYS A 6 -7.24 1.43 1.19
N LEU A 7 -7.66 0.31 1.76
CA LEU A 7 -8.23 -0.81 1.01
C LEU A 7 -9.66 -1.05 1.48
N SER A 8 -10.53 -1.39 0.54
CA SER A 8 -11.88 -1.88 0.84
C SER A 8 -11.84 -3.37 1.23
N ASN A 9 -12.93 -3.87 1.80
CA ASN A 9 -13.02 -5.26 2.23
C ASN A 9 -12.98 -6.26 1.05
N ASP A 10 -13.34 -5.81 -0.14
CA ASP A 10 -13.39 -6.54 -1.41
C ASP A 10 -12.17 -6.24 -2.31
N CYS A 11 -11.07 -5.77 -1.73
CA CYS A 11 -9.87 -5.43 -2.50
C CYS A 11 -9.17 -6.62 -3.17
N ASP A 12 -9.60 -7.85 -2.90
CA ASP A 12 -9.13 -9.08 -3.53
C ASP A 12 -9.59 -9.23 -4.98
N VAL A 13 -10.63 -8.52 -5.42
CA VAL A 13 -11.10 -8.49 -6.82
C VAL A 13 -9.99 -8.06 -7.81
N VAL A 14 -9.00 -7.30 -7.35
CA VAL A 14 -7.86 -6.85 -8.16
C VAL A 14 -7.04 -8.01 -8.74
N HIS A 15 -7.05 -9.19 -8.10
CA HIS A 15 -6.36 -10.36 -8.60
C HIS A 15 -6.97 -10.86 -9.92
N GLU A 16 -8.28 -10.69 -10.13
CA GLU A 16 -8.96 -11.01 -11.38
C GLU A 16 -8.53 -10.09 -12.53
N HIS A 17 -7.95 -8.92 -12.20
CA HIS A 17 -7.46 -7.92 -13.14
C HIS A 17 -5.94 -7.96 -13.34
N GLY A 18 -5.26 -9.02 -12.86
CA GLY A 18 -3.82 -9.21 -13.05
C GLY A 18 -2.94 -8.39 -12.10
N ILE A 19 -3.48 -7.94 -10.96
CA ILE A 19 -2.70 -7.29 -9.91
C ILE A 19 -2.39 -8.33 -8.82
N ASP A 20 -1.14 -8.76 -8.73
CA ASP A 20 -0.75 -9.89 -7.84
C ASP A 20 -0.79 -9.59 -6.34
N ALA A 21 -0.73 -8.31 -5.94
CA ALA A 21 -0.76 -7.90 -4.53
C ALA A 21 -1.13 -6.42 -4.41
N VAL A 22 -1.76 -6.05 -3.29
CA VAL A 22 -2.13 -4.67 -2.95
C VAL A 22 -1.76 -4.33 -1.49
N PHE A 23 -1.36 -3.09 -1.25
CA PHE A 23 -0.93 -2.61 0.06
C PHE A 23 -1.62 -1.30 0.44
N SER A 24 -2.11 -1.22 1.68
CA SER A 24 -2.54 0.03 2.31
C SER A 24 -1.33 0.78 2.86
N VAL A 25 -1.22 2.08 2.60
CA VAL A 25 -0.12 2.92 3.10
C VAL A 25 -0.44 3.57 4.43
N VAL A 26 -1.72 3.72 4.80
CA VAL A 26 -2.09 4.27 6.11
C VAL A 26 -1.78 3.21 7.18
N PRO A 27 -0.83 3.49 8.11
CA PRO A 27 -0.25 2.44 8.97
C PRO A 27 -1.06 2.17 10.24
N ARG A 28 -2.00 3.05 10.59
CA ARG A 28 -2.81 3.00 11.80
C ARG A 28 -4.07 3.82 11.63
N SER A 29 -5.02 3.71 12.58
CA SER A 29 -6.16 4.62 12.65
C SER A 29 -5.69 6.06 12.87
N VAL A 30 -6.05 6.95 11.94
CA VAL A 30 -5.71 8.38 11.90
C VAL A 30 -6.90 9.16 11.38
N THR A 31 -6.89 10.47 11.60
CA THR A 31 -7.80 11.37 10.88
C THR A 31 -7.42 11.45 9.40
N LEU A 32 -8.38 11.82 8.54
CA LEU A 32 -8.11 12.03 7.12
C LEU A 32 -7.04 13.11 6.89
N ALA A 33 -7.06 14.18 7.69
CA ALA A 33 -6.09 15.26 7.57
C ALA A 33 -4.65 14.80 7.89
N GLU A 34 -4.47 13.93 8.89
CA GLU A 34 -3.17 13.31 9.18
C GLU A 34 -2.75 12.36 8.06
N ALA A 35 -3.66 11.51 7.57
CA ALA A 35 -3.38 10.59 6.47
C ALA A 35 -2.88 11.32 5.21
N LEU A 36 -3.52 12.44 4.85
CA LEU A 36 -3.13 13.25 3.69
C LEU A 36 -1.82 13.99 3.91
N ARG A 37 -1.59 14.51 5.12
CA ARG A 37 -0.33 15.18 5.49
C ARG A 37 0.86 14.24 5.36
N ASP A 38 0.70 12.99 5.81
CA ASP A 38 1.77 12.00 5.85
C ASP A 38 1.81 11.12 4.59
N ALA A 39 0.93 11.35 3.61
CA ALA A 39 0.73 10.47 2.46
C ALA A 39 2.01 10.22 1.66
N ALA A 40 2.79 11.26 1.37
CA ALA A 40 4.03 11.13 0.59
C ALA A 40 5.04 10.21 1.30
N PHE A 41 5.25 10.42 2.60
CA PHE A 41 6.13 9.59 3.41
C PHE A 41 5.65 8.14 3.48
N ASN A 42 4.36 7.93 3.70
CA ASN A 42 3.77 6.59 3.82
C ASN A 42 3.85 5.80 2.50
N VAL A 43 3.62 6.46 1.36
CA VAL A 43 3.79 5.86 0.03
C VAL A 43 5.25 5.48 -0.22
N GLU A 44 6.19 6.38 0.06
CA GLU A 44 7.63 6.11 -0.12
C GLU A 44 8.09 4.92 0.75
N LEU A 45 7.71 4.91 2.02
CA LEU A 45 8.06 3.84 2.95
C LEU A 45 7.47 2.49 2.50
N THR A 46 6.22 2.47 2.05
CA THR A 46 5.56 1.25 1.54
C THR A 46 6.27 0.74 0.28
N ALA A 47 6.56 1.62 -0.67
CA ALA A 47 7.28 1.28 -1.90
C ALA A 47 8.69 0.73 -1.59
N ARG A 48 9.43 1.36 -0.67
CA ARG A 48 10.73 0.89 -0.20
C ARG A 48 10.66 -0.53 0.36
N ASN A 49 9.65 -0.83 1.18
CA ASN A 49 9.49 -2.14 1.80
C ASN A 49 9.08 -3.22 0.77
N VAL A 50 8.19 -2.89 -0.17
CA VAL A 50 7.86 -3.77 -1.30
C VAL A 50 9.13 -4.08 -2.12
N ALA A 51 9.93 -3.06 -2.45
CA ALA A 51 11.18 -3.26 -3.17
C ALA A 51 12.19 -4.12 -2.37
N ALA A 52 12.27 -3.93 -1.05
CA ALA A 52 13.11 -4.77 -0.19
C ALA A 52 12.67 -6.24 -0.21
N MET A 53 11.36 -6.52 -0.18
CA MET A 53 10.83 -7.88 -0.32
C MET A 53 11.25 -8.54 -1.64
N TYR A 54 11.15 -7.82 -2.76
CA TYR A 54 11.64 -8.33 -4.05
C TYR A 54 13.13 -8.64 -4.08
N ARG A 55 13.93 -7.89 -3.31
CA ARG A 55 15.37 -8.13 -3.20
C ARG A 55 15.70 -9.35 -2.34
N LEU A 56 14.81 -9.78 -1.44
CA LEU A 56 15.01 -11.00 -0.65
C LEU A 56 14.77 -12.26 -1.48
N SER A 57 13.88 -12.19 -2.47
CA SER A 57 13.55 -13.30 -3.37
C SER A 57 14.51 -13.45 -4.56
N ARG A 58 15.57 -12.64 -4.62
CA ARG A 58 16.52 -12.59 -5.75
C ARG A 58 17.92 -12.91 -5.28
#